data_AF-A0A2V3ZZD6-F1
#
_entry.id   AF-A0A2V3ZZD6-F1
#
_cell.length_a   1.000
_cell.length_b   1.000
_cell.length_c   1.000
_cell.angle_alpha   90.00
_cell.angle_beta   90.00
_cell.angle_gamma   90.00
#
_symmetry.space_group_name_H-M   'P 1'
#
loop_
_entity.id
_entity.type
_entity.pdbx_description
1 polymer ?
#
loop_
_entity_poly.entity_id
_entity_poly.type
_entity_poly.pdbx_seq_one_letter_code
_entity_poly.pdbx_strand_id
1 'polypeptide(L)'
;MRVRILIILLCGFSCSVYAQKIEVKGKWKINVSAKDILNAGNDYNTCYESSEGEVEFRVKNNWNHEYNGYSWIVYINKQDEIWHPNLKLSVRRTSDGSSAYACYSYIYGGGYYRNVSDRHSFFCAGYRGRDNVELQYKLEGVSLLLPVRNYKTYVTYTIVEY
;
A
#
# COMPACT_ATOMS: atom_id res chain seq x y z
N MET A 1 42.27 -7.69 -30.58
CA MET A 1 41.01 -8.16 -31.20
C MET A 1 40.08 -8.91 -30.24
N ARG A 2 40.59 -9.73 -29.30
CA ARG A 2 39.77 -10.53 -28.36
C ARG A 2 38.87 -9.72 -27.41
N VAL A 3 39.32 -8.57 -26.91
CA VAL A 3 38.53 -7.72 -25.99
C VAL A 3 37.36 -7.01 -26.69
N ARG A 4 37.50 -6.66 -27.97
CA ARG A 4 36.43 -5.99 -28.74
C ARG A 4 35.27 -6.94 -29.09
N ILE A 5 35.56 -8.23 -29.28
CA ILE A 5 34.54 -9.27 -29.52
C ILE A 5 33.73 -9.52 -28.25
N LEU A 6 34.36 -9.51 -27.07
CA LEU A 6 33.69 -9.74 -25.78
C LEU A 6 32.68 -8.61 -25.45
N ILE A 7 33.01 -7.35 -25.77
CA ILE A 7 32.13 -6.19 -25.52
C ILE A 7 30.89 -6.21 -26.42
N ILE A 8 31.04 -6.61 -27.69
CA ILE A 8 29.91 -6.73 -28.63
C ILE A 8 28.98 -7.86 -28.20
N LEU A 9 29.53 -8.96 -27.67
CA LEU A 9 28.74 -10.09 -27.15
C LEU A 9 27.99 -9.74 -25.85
N LEU A 10 28.58 -8.86 -25.01
CA LEU A 10 27.93 -8.38 -23.78
C LEU A 10 26.77 -7.41 -24.06
N CYS A 11 26.88 -6.56 -25.09
CA CYS A 11 25.81 -5.64 -25.49
C CYS A 11 24.66 -6.35 -26.24
N GLY A 12 24.91 -7.50 -26.88
CA GLY A 12 23.87 -8.30 -27.53
C GLY A 12 22.99 -9.10 -26.57
N PHE A 13 23.38 -9.18 -25.29
CA PHE A 13 22.67 -9.89 -24.22
C PHE A 13 21.94 -8.95 -23.26
N SER A 14 21.54 -7.76 -23.70
CA SER A 14 20.62 -6.92 -22.93
C SER A 14 19.24 -7.58 -22.89
N CYS A 15 19.04 -8.50 -21.95
CA CYS A 15 17.74 -9.02 -21.62
C CYS A 15 16.88 -7.86 -21.11
N SER A 16 15.79 -7.53 -21.80
CA SER A 16 14.81 -6.58 -21.33
C SER A 16 14.23 -7.09 -20.01
N VAL A 17 14.52 -6.39 -18.92
CA VAL A 17 13.89 -6.66 -17.63
C VAL A 17 12.53 -5.96 -17.63
N TYR A 18 11.47 -6.74 -17.57
CA TYR A 18 10.11 -6.22 -17.48
C TYR A 18 9.74 -6.03 -16.02
N ALA A 19 9.31 -4.82 -15.65
CA ALA A 19 8.95 -4.49 -14.28
C ALA A 19 7.42 -4.37 -14.14
N GLN A 20 6.86 -5.07 -13.16
CA GLN A 20 5.54 -4.76 -12.63
C GLN A 20 5.57 -3.40 -11.92
N LYS A 21 4.45 -2.68 -11.98
CA LYS A 21 4.32 -1.36 -11.36
C LYS A 21 3.11 -1.33 -10.45
N ILE A 22 3.33 -0.95 -9.19
CA ILE A 22 2.28 -0.51 -8.28
C ILE A 22 2.31 1.00 -8.18
N GLU A 23 1.16 1.63 -8.33
CA GLU A 23 0.96 3.07 -8.11
C GLU A 23 0.01 3.24 -6.94
N VAL A 24 0.38 4.03 -5.94
CA VAL A 24 -0.48 4.38 -4.80
C VAL A 24 -0.75 5.87 -4.86
N LYS A 25 -2.02 6.25 -4.75
CA LYS A 25 -2.46 7.65 -4.79
C LYS A 25 -3.28 7.96 -3.54
N GLY A 26 -3.19 9.22 -3.12
CA GLY A 26 -3.90 9.70 -1.94
C GLY A 26 -2.98 9.85 -0.73
N LYS A 27 -3.54 10.47 0.30
CA LYS A 27 -2.91 10.68 1.60
C LYS A 27 -4.03 10.81 2.62
N TRP A 28 -3.84 10.26 3.81
CA TRP A 28 -4.78 10.43 4.90
C TRP A 28 -4.20 11.36 5.96
N LYS A 29 -4.99 12.32 6.43
CA LYS A 29 -4.62 13.23 7.51
C LYS A 29 -5.81 13.46 8.43
N ILE A 30 -5.58 13.28 9.73
CA ILE A 30 -6.53 13.65 10.78
C ILE A 30 -5.96 14.83 11.58
N ASN A 31 -6.85 15.71 12.05
CA ASN A 31 -6.52 16.70 13.07
C ASN A 31 -7.34 16.37 14.30
N VAL A 32 -6.69 16.01 15.40
CA VAL A 32 -7.33 15.74 16.69
C VAL A 32 -7.11 16.94 17.58
N SER A 33 -8.19 17.47 18.16
CA SER A 33 -8.18 18.69 18.96
C SER A 33 -8.93 18.49 20.28
N ALA A 34 -8.70 19.37 21.26
CA ALA A 34 -9.40 19.30 22.54
C ALA A 34 -10.93 19.38 22.43
N LYS A 35 -11.48 19.87 21.31
CA LYS A 35 -12.93 19.88 21.05
C LYS A 35 -13.51 18.49 20.81
N ASP A 36 -12.67 17.51 20.49
CA ASP A 36 -13.09 16.12 20.24
C ASP A 36 -13.30 15.34 21.55
N ILE A 37 -13.05 15.96 22.70
CA ILE A 37 -13.30 15.40 24.03
C ILE A 37 -14.71 15.79 24.47
N LEU A 38 -15.61 14.80 24.54
CA LEU A 38 -17.03 15.05 24.78
C LEU A 38 -17.35 15.49 26.22
N ASN A 39 -16.60 15.01 27.22
CA ASN A 39 -16.83 15.31 28.63
C ASN A 39 -15.50 15.45 29.39
N ALA A 40 -15.52 16.20 30.50
CA ALA A 40 -14.38 16.28 31.41
C ALA A 40 -14.02 14.88 31.95
N GLY A 41 -12.74 14.53 31.90
CA GLY A 41 -12.25 13.21 32.32
C GLY A 41 -12.31 12.13 31.22
N ASN A 42 -12.89 12.40 30.06
CA ASN A 42 -12.84 11.49 28.91
C ASN A 42 -11.55 11.69 28.10
N ASP A 43 -11.12 10.62 27.43
CA ASP A 43 -10.05 10.67 26.44
C ASP A 43 -10.60 11.02 25.03
N TYR A 44 -9.72 11.16 24.06
CA TYR A 44 -10.08 11.23 22.64
C TYR A 44 -10.82 9.98 22.18
N ASN A 45 -11.46 10.08 21.00
CA ASN A 45 -12.00 8.91 20.33
C ASN A 45 -10.88 7.87 20.13
N THR A 46 -11.14 6.62 20.50
CA THR A 46 -10.12 5.57 20.51
C THR A 46 -9.81 5.03 19.12
N CYS A 47 -10.65 5.36 18.12
CA CYS A 47 -10.57 4.83 16.76
C CYS A 47 -10.94 5.90 15.73
N TYR A 48 -10.00 6.22 14.84
CA TYR A 48 -10.23 7.09 13.69
C TYR A 48 -10.08 6.28 12.40
N GLU A 49 -11.04 6.40 11.48
CA GLU A 49 -10.95 5.78 10.15
C GLU A 49 -10.88 6.85 9.07
N SER A 50 -10.13 6.57 8.00
CA SER A 50 -10.18 7.36 6.78
C SER A 50 -11.51 7.12 6.05
N SER A 51 -11.84 8.00 5.11
CA SER A 51 -12.90 7.66 4.15
C SER A 51 -12.46 6.47 3.28
N GLU A 52 -13.44 5.70 2.80
CA GLU A 52 -13.19 4.66 1.80
C GLU A 52 -12.72 5.33 0.50
N GLY A 53 -11.66 4.81 -0.12
CA GLY A 53 -11.13 5.36 -1.37
C GLY A 53 -10.34 6.66 -1.24
N GLU A 54 -10.12 7.19 -0.01
CA GLU A 54 -9.23 8.34 0.21
C GLU A 54 -7.78 8.04 -0.22
N VAL A 55 -7.41 6.76 -0.15
CA VAL A 55 -6.20 6.23 -0.74
C VAL A 55 -6.59 5.06 -1.64
N GLU A 56 -5.99 4.99 -2.82
CA GLU A 56 -6.19 3.90 -3.77
C GLU A 56 -4.85 3.39 -4.28
N PHE A 57 -4.82 2.14 -4.71
CA PHE A 57 -3.70 1.62 -5.47
C PHE A 57 -4.13 1.01 -6.80
N ARG A 58 -3.16 0.93 -7.69
CA ARG A 58 -3.28 0.38 -9.04
C ARG A 58 -2.09 -0.51 -9.32
N VAL A 59 -2.35 -1.66 -9.93
CA VAL A 59 -1.34 -2.60 -10.40
C VAL A 59 -1.39 -2.67 -11.92
N LYS A 60 -0.24 -2.41 -12.55
CA LYS A 60 -0.07 -2.47 -14.01
C LYS A 60 1.19 -3.25 -14.38
N ASN A 61 1.15 -3.84 -15.58
CA ASN A 61 2.32 -4.38 -16.26
C ASN A 61 2.62 -3.51 -17.49
N ASN A 62 3.89 -3.31 -17.80
CA ASN A 62 4.36 -2.40 -18.85
C ASN A 62 4.31 -2.98 -20.28
N TRP A 63 3.82 -4.21 -20.51
CA TRP A 63 3.73 -4.82 -21.85
C TRP A 63 2.34 -5.40 -22.16
N ASN A 64 2.07 -5.60 -23.47
CA ASN A 64 0.96 -6.37 -24.10
C ASN A 64 0.73 -7.81 -23.57
N HIS A 65 1.35 -8.20 -22.45
CA HIS A 65 1.05 -9.43 -21.71
C HIS A 65 -0.21 -9.33 -20.86
N GLU A 66 -0.99 -8.24 -20.97
CA GLU A 66 -2.38 -8.26 -20.53
C GLU A 66 -3.09 -9.52 -21.03
N TYR A 67 -2.78 -10.03 -22.23
CA TYR A 67 -3.31 -11.29 -22.74
C TYR A 67 -2.79 -12.56 -22.05
N ASN A 68 -1.52 -12.63 -21.66
CA ASN A 68 -0.91 -13.81 -21.04
C ASN A 68 -1.19 -13.91 -19.53
N GLY A 69 -1.63 -12.79 -18.93
CA GLY A 69 -1.85 -12.63 -17.52
C GLY A 69 -0.60 -12.89 -16.66
N TYR A 70 -0.66 -12.39 -15.44
CA TYR A 70 0.49 -12.38 -14.53
C TYR A 70 -0.04 -12.36 -13.11
N SER A 71 0.61 -13.09 -12.22
CA SER A 71 0.28 -13.11 -10.80
C SER A 71 1.15 -12.13 -10.05
N TRP A 72 0.61 -11.56 -8.99
CA TRP A 72 1.34 -10.60 -8.17
C TRP A 72 0.94 -10.68 -6.70
N ILE A 73 1.87 -10.33 -5.83
CA ILE A 73 1.68 -10.20 -4.38
C ILE A 73 2.07 -8.79 -3.97
N VAL A 74 1.25 -8.18 -3.13
CA VAL A 74 1.54 -6.90 -2.48
C VAL A 74 1.87 -7.15 -1.01
N TYR A 75 3.07 -6.71 -0.64
CA TYR A 75 3.52 -6.60 0.74
C TYR A 75 3.37 -5.17 1.23
N ILE A 76 3.09 -5.02 2.52
CA ILE A 76 2.95 -3.73 3.17
C ILE A 76 3.86 -3.64 4.39
N ASN A 77 4.43 -2.45 4.58
CA ASN A 77 5.13 -2.02 5.78
C ASN A 77 4.97 -0.51 5.95
N LYS A 78 5.38 0.02 7.11
CA LYS A 78 5.51 1.46 7.34
C LYS A 78 6.92 1.86 7.71
N GLN A 79 7.25 3.10 7.40
CA GLN A 79 8.47 3.77 7.83
C GLN A 79 8.08 5.04 8.58
N ASP A 80 8.33 5.03 9.88
CA ASP A 80 7.97 6.14 10.76
C ASP A 80 8.94 7.31 10.61
N GLU A 81 8.41 8.52 10.51
CA GLU A 81 9.19 9.75 10.64
C GLU A 81 9.09 10.25 12.09
N ILE A 82 7.86 10.39 12.58
CA ILE A 82 7.53 10.70 13.98
C ILE A 82 6.33 9.85 14.35
N TRP A 83 6.52 8.80 15.15
CA TRP A 83 5.43 7.90 15.52
C TRP A 83 5.52 7.48 16.98
N HIS A 84 4.39 7.49 17.69
CA HIS A 84 4.36 7.02 19.07
C HIS A 84 4.09 5.50 19.12
N PRO A 85 4.76 4.72 19.97
CA PRO A 85 4.56 3.27 20.05
C PRO A 85 3.12 2.82 20.36
N ASN A 86 2.36 3.63 21.10
CA ASN A 86 0.95 3.33 21.40
C ASN A 86 0.01 3.54 20.20
N LEU A 87 0.45 4.25 19.16
CA LEU A 87 -0.36 4.47 17.96
C LEU A 87 -0.29 3.24 17.07
N LYS A 88 -1.46 2.66 16.76
CA LYS A 88 -1.60 1.50 15.91
C LYS A 88 -2.28 1.89 14.60
N LEU A 89 -1.51 1.83 13.51
CA LEU A 89 -2.04 2.01 12.16
C LEU A 89 -2.44 0.65 11.59
N SER A 90 -3.62 0.58 10.98
CA SER A 90 -4.10 -0.58 10.24
C SER A 90 -4.68 -0.16 8.89
N VAL A 91 -4.71 -1.06 7.92
CA VAL A 91 -5.31 -0.82 6.60
C VAL A 91 -6.12 -2.02 6.13
N ARG A 92 -7.17 -1.75 5.35
CA ARG A 92 -7.91 -2.75 4.57
C ARG A 92 -8.18 -2.22 3.17
N ARG A 93 -8.50 -3.13 2.24
CA ARG A 93 -9.17 -2.82 0.98
C ARG A 93 -10.68 -2.75 1.23
N THR A 94 -11.34 -1.79 0.61
CA THR A 94 -12.81 -1.66 0.61
C THR A 94 -13.41 -2.02 -0.75
N SER A 95 -12.59 -2.06 -1.79
CA SER A 95 -12.93 -2.44 -3.15
C SER A 95 -11.92 -3.44 -3.71
N ASP A 96 -12.35 -4.24 -4.70
CA ASP A 96 -11.49 -5.09 -5.50
C ASP A 96 -10.90 -4.36 -6.73
N GLY A 97 -11.32 -3.11 -6.94
CA GLY A 97 -11.02 -2.31 -8.12
C GLY A 97 -11.69 -2.84 -9.39
N SER A 98 -11.24 -2.33 -10.53
CA SER A 98 -11.69 -2.75 -11.85
C SER A 98 -10.55 -3.34 -12.67
N SER A 99 -10.89 -4.07 -13.73
CA SER A 99 -9.92 -4.61 -14.69
C SER A 99 -10.55 -4.66 -16.08
N ALA A 100 -9.75 -4.41 -17.12
CA ALA A 100 -10.17 -4.61 -18.51
C ALA A 100 -10.56 -6.07 -18.83
N TYR A 101 -10.08 -7.03 -18.03
CA TYR A 101 -10.37 -8.46 -18.17
C TYR A 101 -11.10 -9.01 -16.94
N ALA A 102 -12.21 -8.36 -16.55
CA ALA A 102 -12.94 -8.67 -15.32
C ALA A 102 -13.22 -10.18 -15.12
N CYS A 103 -13.59 -10.92 -16.18
CA CYS A 103 -13.87 -12.36 -16.11
C CYS A 103 -12.63 -13.25 -15.89
N TYR A 104 -11.43 -12.73 -16.13
CA TYR A 104 -10.16 -13.46 -16.03
C TYR A 104 -9.17 -12.74 -15.11
N SER A 105 -9.65 -11.92 -14.18
CA SER A 105 -8.83 -11.18 -13.23
C SER A 105 -9.44 -11.28 -11.84
N TYR A 106 -8.60 -11.33 -10.82
CA TYR A 106 -9.06 -11.40 -9.45
C TYR A 106 -8.05 -10.77 -8.50
N ILE A 107 -8.53 -10.43 -7.32
CA ILE A 107 -7.73 -10.00 -6.18
C ILE A 107 -8.28 -10.70 -4.94
N TYR A 108 -7.40 -11.06 -4.03
CA TYR A 108 -7.78 -11.70 -2.77
C TYR A 108 -6.87 -11.22 -1.62
N GLY A 109 -7.30 -11.45 -0.39
CA GLY A 109 -6.64 -10.92 0.81
C GLY A 109 -6.89 -9.43 1.01
N GLY A 110 -6.48 -8.87 2.14
CA GLY A 110 -6.60 -7.44 2.42
C GLY A 110 -8.01 -6.89 2.73
N GLY A 111 -9.08 -7.70 2.70
CA GLY A 111 -10.45 -7.23 3.00
C GLY A 111 -10.75 -6.94 4.47
N TYR A 112 -9.87 -7.34 5.38
CA TYR A 112 -9.95 -7.04 6.82
C TYR A 112 -8.81 -6.12 7.22
N TYR A 113 -9.02 -5.32 8.28
CA TYR A 113 -7.98 -4.47 8.84
C TYR A 113 -6.77 -5.30 9.28
N ARG A 114 -5.62 -4.98 8.70
CA ARG A 114 -4.32 -5.53 9.07
C ARG A 114 -3.45 -4.44 9.65
N ASN A 115 -2.78 -4.74 10.76
CA ASN A 115 -1.82 -3.82 11.33
C ASN A 115 -0.66 -3.59 10.35
N VAL A 116 -0.29 -2.32 10.17
CA VAL A 116 0.89 -1.93 9.40
C VAL A 116 2.04 -1.76 10.39
N SER A 117 3.02 -2.65 10.30
CA SER A 117 4.25 -2.61 11.11
C SER A 117 5.45 -2.18 10.27
N ASP A 118 6.60 -2.04 10.90
CA ASP A 118 7.89 -1.80 10.24
C ASP A 118 8.40 -3.01 9.45
N ARG A 119 7.78 -4.18 9.62
CA ARG A 119 8.11 -5.41 8.89
C ARG A 119 7.22 -5.59 7.68
N HIS A 120 7.81 -6.07 6.59
CA HIS A 120 7.07 -6.51 5.41
C HIS A 120 6.11 -7.64 5.79
N SER A 121 4.84 -7.45 5.46
CA SER A 121 3.79 -8.43 5.70
C SER A 121 2.89 -8.55 4.48
N PHE A 122 2.33 -9.74 4.26
CA PHE A 122 1.38 -9.96 3.17
C PHE A 122 0.13 -9.10 3.36
N PHE A 123 -0.23 -8.35 2.32
CA PHE A 123 -1.46 -7.56 2.29
C PHE A 123 -2.52 -8.21 1.41
N CYS A 124 -2.26 -8.29 0.11
CA CYS A 124 -3.15 -8.87 -0.89
C CYS A 124 -2.35 -9.46 -2.05
N ALA A 125 -3.03 -10.23 -2.89
CA ALA A 125 -2.48 -10.78 -4.11
C ALA A 125 -3.56 -10.82 -5.19
N GLY A 126 -3.15 -10.96 -6.44
CA GLY A 126 -4.08 -10.98 -7.55
C GLY A 126 -3.47 -11.46 -8.84
N TYR A 127 -4.30 -11.42 -9.87
CA TYR A 127 -3.97 -11.82 -11.22
C TYR A 127 -4.48 -10.77 -12.21
N ARG A 128 -3.60 -10.39 -13.15
CA ARG A 128 -3.76 -9.26 -14.09
C ARG A 128 -3.87 -7.89 -13.41
N GLY A 129 -3.94 -6.85 -14.24
CA GLY A 129 -4.00 -5.47 -13.76
C GLY A 129 -5.28 -5.18 -12.99
N ARG A 130 -5.14 -4.29 -12.00
CA ARG A 130 -6.25 -3.74 -11.23
C ARG A 130 -6.12 -2.23 -11.15
N ASP A 131 -7.22 -1.54 -11.42
CA ASP A 131 -7.35 -0.10 -11.30
C ASP A 131 -8.23 0.25 -10.11
N ASN A 132 -7.93 1.37 -9.44
CA ASN A 132 -8.75 1.97 -8.38
C ASN A 132 -9.13 1.00 -7.27
N VAL A 133 -8.15 0.24 -6.76
CA VAL A 133 -8.36 -0.59 -5.58
C VAL A 133 -8.36 0.32 -4.35
N GLU A 134 -9.55 0.60 -3.84
CA GLU A 134 -9.77 1.52 -2.72
C GLU A 134 -9.29 0.93 -1.40
N LEU A 135 -8.67 1.78 -0.59
CA LEU A 135 -8.16 1.47 0.74
C LEU A 135 -8.86 2.30 1.80
N GLN A 136 -8.86 1.77 3.01
CA GLN A 136 -9.26 2.49 4.22
C GLN A 136 -8.26 2.24 5.33
N TYR A 137 -7.79 3.32 5.95
CA TYR A 137 -6.89 3.27 7.09
C TYR A 137 -7.66 3.43 8.39
N LYS A 138 -7.12 2.83 9.45
CA LYS A 138 -7.63 2.95 10.81
C LYS A 138 -6.48 3.26 11.77
N LEU A 139 -6.64 4.27 12.60
CA LEU A 139 -5.71 4.66 13.65
C LEU A 139 -6.35 4.44 15.01
N GLU A 140 -5.65 3.69 15.84
CA GLU A 140 -6.06 3.37 17.21
C GLU A 140 -4.97 3.83 18.19
N GLY A 141 -5.35 4.03 19.46
CA GLY A 141 -4.42 4.37 20.54
C GLY A 141 -4.10 5.86 20.68
N VAL A 142 -4.91 6.73 20.07
CA VAL A 142 -4.88 8.17 20.33
C VAL A 142 -5.32 8.42 21.77
N SER A 143 -4.55 9.21 22.52
CA SER A 143 -4.81 9.50 23.93
C SER A 143 -4.29 10.88 24.34
N LEU A 144 -4.92 11.51 25.34
CA LEU A 144 -4.46 12.72 26.01
C LEU A 144 -3.08 12.57 26.66
N LEU A 145 -2.69 11.34 26.96
CA LEU A 145 -1.36 11.03 27.49
C LEU A 145 -0.27 11.10 26.42
N LEU A 146 -0.63 11.13 25.14
CA LEU A 146 0.32 11.33 24.06
C LEU A 146 0.78 12.79 24.00
N PRO A 147 2.07 13.06 23.78
CA PRO A 147 2.54 14.41 23.54
C PRO A 147 1.80 15.06 22.36
N VAL A 148 1.38 16.31 22.53
CA VAL A 148 0.73 17.09 21.47
C VAL A 148 1.76 17.43 20.40
N ARG A 149 1.70 16.75 19.26
CA ARG A 149 2.58 16.97 18.11
C ARG A 149 2.01 16.37 16.84
N ASN A 150 2.64 16.68 15.71
CA ASN A 150 2.36 16.02 14.44
C ASN A 150 3.05 14.65 14.39
N TYR A 151 2.26 13.58 14.24
CA TYR A 151 2.73 12.23 13.97
C TYR A 151 2.66 11.94 12.48
N LYS A 152 3.68 11.30 11.93
CA LYS A 152 3.84 11.04 10.51
C LYS A 152 4.57 9.73 10.27
N THR A 153 4.01 8.93 9.36
CA THR A 153 4.58 7.67 8.89
C THR A 153 4.29 7.53 7.40
N TYR A 154 5.14 6.80 6.69
CA TYR A 154 4.94 6.46 5.29
C TYR A 154 4.58 4.99 5.18
N VAL A 155 3.49 4.69 4.48
CA VAL A 155 3.10 3.32 4.21
C VAL A 155 3.64 2.94 2.83
N THR A 156 4.45 1.88 2.78
CA THR A 156 5.09 1.39 1.58
C THR A 156 4.40 0.11 1.12
N TYR A 157 4.06 0.10 -0.17
CA TYR A 157 3.50 -1.06 -0.85
C TYR A 157 4.54 -1.61 -1.81
N THR A 158 4.94 -2.86 -1.61
CA THR A 158 5.94 -3.54 -2.43
C THR A 158 5.25 -4.61 -3.25
N ILE A 159 5.43 -4.59 -4.56
CA ILE A 159 4.85 -5.58 -5.48
C ILE A 159 5.90 -6.59 -5.93
N VAL A 160 5.52 -7.86 -6.00
CA VAL A 160 6.36 -8.96 -6.48
C VAL A 160 5.58 -9.83 -7.46
N GLU A 161 6.17 -10.12 -8.61
CA GLU A 161 5.71 -11.12 -9.58
C GLU A 161 6.08 -12.53 -9.15
N TYR A 162 5.21 -13.51 -9.41
CA TYR A 162 5.51 -14.93 -9.20
C TYR A 162 4.82 -15.82 -10.23
#